data_AF-A0A4P0XIK8-F1
#
_entry.id   AF-A0A4P0XIK8-F1
#
_cell.length_a   1.000
_cell.length_b   1.000
_cell.length_c   1.000
_cell.angle_alpha   90.00
_cell.angle_beta   90.00
_cell.angle_gamma   90.00
#
_symmetry.space_group_name_H-M   'P 1'
#
loop_
_entity.id
_entity.type
_entity.pdbx_description
1 polymer ?
#
loop_
_entity_poly.entity_id
_entity_poly.type
_entity_poly.pdbx_seq_one_letter_code
_entity_poly.pdbx_strand_id
1 'polypeptide(L)'
;MPNAVRDCFLTYMNYSTTSVPIADGIVLKNFSHNNGYIVYNFQLSNLVFTPGSPPSEKAVKALKGWIDSEDVSRSQKIGYCEKLGQARDLFEDGAIVRYYDKNGLFITQKVIPASECGQS
;
A
#
# COMPACT_ATOMS: atom_id res chain seq x y z
N MET A 1 8.81 21.14 -12.35
CA MET A 1 7.61 21.47 -11.55
C MET A 1 6.72 20.29 -11.09
N PRO A 2 7.05 18.97 -11.22
CA PRO A 2 6.16 17.91 -10.68
C PRO A 2 6.23 17.70 -9.17
N ASN A 3 7.41 17.92 -8.55
CA ASN A 3 7.65 17.45 -7.18
C ASN A 3 6.86 18.23 -6.13
N ALA A 4 6.71 19.55 -6.25
CA ALA A 4 6.00 20.35 -5.25
C ALA A 4 4.49 20.01 -5.15
N VAL A 5 3.85 19.72 -6.28
CA VAL A 5 2.44 19.30 -6.31
C VAL A 5 2.29 17.90 -5.71
N ARG A 6 3.21 16.99 -6.03
CA ARG A 6 3.25 15.64 -5.45
C ARG A 6 3.50 15.66 -3.94
N ASP A 7 4.43 16.47 -3.49
CA ASP A 7 4.76 16.61 -2.07
C ASP A 7 3.57 17.21 -1.28
N CYS A 8 2.88 18.19 -1.86
CA CYS A 8 1.65 18.75 -1.29
C CYS A 8 0.55 17.68 -1.19
N PHE A 9 0.34 16.90 -2.25
CA PHE A 9 -0.63 15.81 -2.26
C PHE A 9 -0.33 14.76 -1.18
N LEU A 10 0.92 14.28 -1.10
CA LEU A 10 1.33 13.29 -0.09
C LEU A 10 1.20 13.84 1.33
N THR A 11 1.52 15.12 1.53
CA THR A 11 1.38 15.79 2.84
C THR A 11 -0.09 15.83 3.25
N TYR A 12 -0.99 16.22 2.34
CA TYR A 12 -2.43 16.25 2.60
C TYR A 12 -3.01 14.86 2.90
N MET A 13 -2.65 13.86 2.09
CA MET A 13 -3.08 12.48 2.30
C MET A 13 -2.60 11.94 3.65
N ASN A 14 -1.34 12.18 3.99
CA ASN A 14 -0.81 11.76 5.29
C ASN A 14 -1.55 12.43 6.44
N TYR A 15 -1.73 13.75 6.40
CA TYR A 15 -2.49 14.46 7.42
C TYR A 15 -3.90 13.89 7.62
N SER A 16 -4.58 13.49 6.54
CA SER A 16 -5.97 13.03 6.58
C SER A 16 -6.16 11.55 6.87
N THR A 17 -5.13 10.71 6.73
CA THR A 17 -5.32 9.23 6.70
C THR A 17 -4.30 8.41 7.50
N THR A 18 -3.24 9.02 8.04
CA THR A 18 -2.26 8.27 8.84
C THR A 18 -2.88 7.71 10.11
N SER A 19 -2.48 6.50 10.50
CA SER A 19 -2.94 5.77 11.69
C SER A 19 -4.42 5.36 11.67
N VAL A 20 -5.08 5.43 10.51
CA VAL A 20 -6.45 4.94 10.34
C VAL A 20 -6.42 3.41 10.19
N PRO A 21 -7.12 2.65 11.06
CA PRO A 21 -7.36 1.23 10.84
C PRO A 21 -8.23 1.04 9.60
N ILE A 22 -7.75 0.27 8.62
CA ILE A 22 -8.52 -0.03 7.40
C ILE A 22 -9.28 -1.36 7.54
N ALA A 23 -8.71 -2.30 8.31
CA ALA A 23 -9.32 -3.57 8.67
C ALA A 23 -8.79 -4.02 10.02
N ASP A 24 -9.36 -5.09 10.57
CA ASP A 24 -8.87 -5.66 11.83
C ASP A 24 -7.38 -6.02 11.69
N GLY A 25 -6.56 -5.41 12.55
CA GLY A 25 -5.12 -5.60 12.57
C GLY A 25 -4.33 -4.92 11.44
N ILE A 26 -4.94 -4.15 10.54
CA ILE A 26 -4.26 -3.47 9.41
C ILE A 26 -4.44 -1.95 9.52
N VAL A 27 -3.33 -1.24 9.68
CA VAL A 27 -3.30 0.22 9.85
C VAL A 27 -2.52 0.86 8.71
N LEU A 28 -3.09 1.90 8.08
CA LEU A 28 -2.32 2.72 7.15
C LEU A 28 -1.37 3.62 7.94
N LYS A 29 -0.05 3.39 7.85
CA LYS A 29 0.95 4.26 8.50
C LYS A 29 1.02 5.59 7.80
N ASN A 30 1.29 5.57 6.50
CA ASN A 30 1.47 6.76 5.67
C ASN A 30 1.42 6.40 4.18
N PHE A 31 1.31 7.44 3.38
CA PHE A 31 1.66 7.50 1.98
C PHE A 31 3.08 8.03 1.80
N SER A 32 3.79 7.50 0.81
CA SER A 32 5.07 8.04 0.34
C SER A 32 5.14 7.93 -1.18
N HIS A 33 6.26 8.34 -1.78
CA HIS A 33 6.48 8.17 -3.20
C HIS A 33 7.89 7.65 -3.47
N ASN A 34 8.02 6.74 -4.44
CA ASN A 34 9.29 6.15 -4.83
C ASN A 34 9.27 5.79 -6.32
N ASN A 35 10.17 6.40 -7.10
CA ASN A 35 10.45 6.04 -8.50
C ASN A 35 9.21 5.89 -9.40
N GLY A 36 8.28 6.85 -9.36
CA GLY A 36 7.07 6.80 -10.19
C GLY A 36 5.97 5.91 -9.60
N TYR A 37 6.00 5.70 -8.29
CA TYR A 37 4.97 4.97 -7.57
C TYR A 37 4.56 5.72 -6.31
N ILE A 38 3.25 5.87 -6.13
CA ILE A 38 2.67 6.21 -4.83
C ILE A 38 2.71 4.96 -3.96
N VAL A 39 3.26 5.07 -2.76
CA VAL A 39 3.49 3.93 -1.87
C VAL A 39 2.56 4.01 -0.67
N TYR A 40 1.75 2.98 -0.48
CA TYR A 40 0.89 2.79 0.68
C TYR A 40 1.65 1.92 1.68
N ASN A 41 1.96 2.46 2.85
CA ASN A 41 2.67 1.72 3.88
C ASN A 41 1.69 1.25 4.96
N PHE A 42 1.39 -0.05 4.99
CA PHE A 42 0.52 -0.68 5.97
C PHE A 42 1.30 -1.33 7.11
N GLN A 43 0.80 -1.21 8.33
CA GLN A 43 1.26 -1.94 9.51
C GLN A 43 0.27 -3.04 9.89
N LEU A 44 0.80 -4.23 10.14
CA LEU A 44 0.07 -5.34 10.74
C LEU A 44 0.25 -5.28 12.26
N SER A 45 -0.73 -4.73 12.99
CA SER A 45 -0.61 -4.47 14.43
C SER A 45 -0.52 -5.74 15.28
N ASN A 46 -0.95 -6.87 14.72
CA ASN A 46 -1.07 -8.15 15.43
C ASN A 46 0.00 -9.17 15.03
N LEU A 47 0.99 -8.77 14.20
CA LEU A 47 2.03 -9.66 13.70
C LEU A 47 3.42 -9.18 14.11
N VAL A 48 4.25 -10.09 14.62
CA VAL A 48 5.69 -9.91 14.78
C VAL A 48 6.38 -10.80 13.76
N PHE A 49 7.17 -10.21 12.87
CA PHE A 49 7.89 -10.94 11.83
C PHE A 49 9.32 -11.23 12.28
N THR A 50 9.69 -12.50 12.29
CA THR A 50 11.05 -12.96 12.57
C THR A 50 11.58 -13.69 11.34
N PRO A 51 12.50 -13.08 10.56
CA PRO A 51 13.07 -13.68 9.36
C PRO A 51 13.68 -15.07 9.65
N GLY A 52 13.42 -16.04 8.77
CA GLY A 52 13.90 -17.41 8.91
C GLY A 52 13.18 -18.26 9.96
N SER A 53 12.16 -17.72 10.65
CA SER A 53 11.33 -18.54 11.53
C SER A 53 10.19 -19.22 10.73
N PRO A 54 9.99 -20.54 10.86
CA PRO A 54 8.89 -21.22 10.17
C PRO A 54 7.49 -20.63 10.42
N PRO A 55 7.14 -20.18 11.65
CA PRO A 55 5.86 -19.50 11.90
C PRO A 55 5.72 -18.20 11.10
N SER A 56 6.77 -17.38 11.04
CA SER A 56 6.75 -16.14 10.27
C SER A 56 6.65 -16.42 8.77
N GLU A 57 7.38 -17.39 8.23
CA GLU A 57 7.29 -17.76 6.82
C GLU A 57 5.89 -18.24 6.44
N LYS A 58 5.26 -19.05 7.30
CA LYS A 58 3.86 -19.47 7.14
C LYS A 58 2.91 -18.26 7.12
N ALA A 59 3.11 -17.31 8.04
CA ALA A 59 2.30 -16.10 8.09
C ALA A 59 2.50 -15.21 6.85
N VAL A 60 3.73 -15.06 6.35
CA VAL A 60 4.02 -14.34 5.10
C VAL A 60 3.35 -15.02 3.90
N LYS A 61 3.39 -16.35 3.83
CA LYS A 61 2.71 -17.09 2.75
C LYS A 61 1.19 -16.88 2.79
N ALA A 62 0.59 -16.93 3.97
CA ALA A 62 -0.84 -16.65 4.15
C ALA A 62 -1.18 -15.19 3.77
N LEU A 63 -0.36 -14.24 4.21
CA LEU A 63 -0.52 -12.82 3.89
C LEU A 63 -0.44 -12.58 2.37
N LYS A 64 0.54 -13.17 1.69
CA LYS A 64 0.66 -13.08 0.22
C LYS A 64 -0.57 -13.67 -0.47
N GLY A 65 -1.01 -14.86 -0.05
CA GLY A 65 -2.23 -15.47 -0.59
C GLY A 65 -3.48 -14.60 -0.41
N TRP A 66 -3.60 -13.91 0.73
CA TRP A 66 -4.68 -12.94 0.95
C TRP A 66 -4.54 -11.69 0.09
N ILE A 67 -3.34 -11.09 0.01
CA ILE A 67 -3.04 -9.93 -0.84
C ILE A 67 -3.34 -10.20 -2.32
N ASP A 68 -3.08 -11.42 -2.77
CA ASP A 68 -3.26 -11.85 -4.15
C ASP A 68 -4.67 -12.43 -4.40
N SER A 69 -5.53 -12.49 -3.37
CA SER A 69 -6.93 -12.85 -3.56
C SER A 69 -7.64 -11.87 -4.48
N GLU A 70 -8.66 -12.35 -5.20
CA GLU A 70 -9.40 -11.53 -6.16
C GLU A 70 -10.04 -10.31 -5.50
N ASP A 71 -10.68 -10.50 -4.34
CA ASP A 71 -11.35 -9.43 -3.60
C ASP A 71 -10.39 -8.33 -3.16
N VAL A 72 -9.24 -8.71 -2.58
CA VAL A 72 -8.23 -7.74 -2.11
C VAL A 72 -7.57 -7.07 -3.30
N SER A 73 -7.26 -7.81 -4.36
CA SER A 73 -6.71 -7.26 -5.60
C SER A 73 -7.66 -6.24 -6.21
N ARG A 74 -8.94 -6.56 -6.32
CA ARG A 74 -9.97 -5.65 -6.82
C ARG A 74 -10.11 -4.41 -5.94
N SER A 75 -10.17 -4.58 -4.62
CA SER A 75 -10.27 -3.47 -3.67
C SER A 75 -9.07 -2.53 -3.76
N GLN A 76 -7.86 -3.07 -3.83
CA GLN A 76 -6.63 -2.30 -3.99
C GLN A 76 -6.60 -1.55 -5.33
N LYS A 77 -7.02 -2.20 -6.43
CA LYS A 77 -7.16 -1.54 -7.74
C LYS A 77 -8.19 -0.41 -7.70
N ILE A 78 -9.34 -0.60 -7.08
CA ILE A 78 -10.34 0.48 -6.90
C ILE A 78 -9.74 1.63 -6.07
N GLY A 79 -9.09 1.31 -4.95
CA GLY A 79 -8.44 2.31 -4.09
C GLY A 79 -7.37 3.12 -4.81
N TYR A 80 -6.61 2.50 -5.71
CA TYR A 80 -5.60 3.17 -6.52
C TYR A 80 -6.21 3.87 -7.75
N CYS A 81 -6.92 3.15 -8.61
CA CYS A 81 -7.41 3.65 -9.89
C CYS A 81 -8.56 4.66 -9.77
N GLU A 82 -9.42 4.54 -8.75
CA GLU A 82 -10.61 5.40 -8.61
C GLU A 82 -10.43 6.42 -7.48
N LYS A 83 -10.00 5.98 -6.29
CA LYS A 83 -9.94 6.86 -5.10
C LYS A 83 -8.74 7.79 -5.09
N LEU A 84 -7.56 7.34 -5.55
CA LEU A 84 -6.45 8.25 -5.86
C LEU A 84 -6.62 8.95 -7.22
N GLY A 85 -7.62 8.54 -8.04
CA GLY A 85 -8.00 9.07 -9.35
C GLY A 85 -7.18 10.24 -9.90
N GLN A 86 -7.64 11.48 -9.67
CA GLN A 86 -7.02 12.69 -10.22
C GLN A 86 -5.53 12.84 -9.90
N ALA A 87 -5.04 12.30 -8.77
CA ALA A 87 -3.61 12.30 -8.46
C ALA A 87 -2.84 11.35 -9.39
N ARG A 88 -3.41 10.19 -9.76
CA ARG A 88 -2.84 9.32 -10.79
C ARG A 88 -2.76 10.04 -12.12
N ASP A 89 -3.84 10.69 -12.56
CA ASP A 89 -3.86 11.39 -13.85
C ASP A 89 -2.85 12.54 -13.92
N LEU A 90 -2.49 13.12 -12.77
CA LEU A 90 -1.49 14.17 -12.67
C LEU A 90 -0.05 13.66 -12.61
N PHE A 91 0.19 12.49 -12.01
CA PHE A 91 1.53 11.98 -11.75
C PHE A 91 1.96 10.83 -12.66
N GLU A 92 1.00 10.16 -13.32
CA GLU A 92 1.17 8.93 -14.11
C GLU A 92 1.86 7.78 -13.31
N ASP A 93 1.87 7.90 -11.98
CA ASP A 93 2.54 6.99 -11.08
C ASP A 93 1.73 5.69 -10.92
N GLY A 94 2.40 4.55 -10.82
CA GLY A 94 1.82 3.31 -10.31
C GLY A 94 1.53 3.36 -8.80
N ALA A 95 1.08 2.25 -8.23
CA ALA A 95 1.04 2.07 -6.78
C ALA A 95 1.91 0.91 -6.28
N ILE A 96 2.52 1.09 -5.10
CA ILE A 96 3.14 0.01 -4.34
C ILE A 96 2.42 -0.08 -3.00
N VAL A 97 1.92 -1.27 -2.67
CA VAL A 97 1.34 -1.56 -1.37
C VAL A 97 2.35 -2.36 -0.54
N ARG A 98 2.88 -1.76 0.53
CA ARG A 98 3.86 -2.38 1.42
C ARG A 98 3.25 -2.77 2.75
N TYR A 99 3.66 -3.92 3.26
CA TYR A 99 3.23 -4.44 4.54
C TYR A 99 4.42 -4.57 5.48
N TYR A 100 4.26 -4.00 6.67
CA TYR A 100 5.21 -4.01 7.76
C TYR A 100 4.60 -4.71 8.97
N ASP A 101 5.44 -5.34 9.78
CA ASP A 101 5.00 -5.92 11.05
C ASP A 101 4.75 -4.85 12.12
N LYS A 102 4.34 -5.27 13.31
CA LYS A 102 4.09 -4.39 14.45
C LYS A 102 5.31 -3.54 14.83
N ASN A 103 6.53 -4.02 14.60
CA ASN A 103 7.76 -3.31 14.92
C ASN A 103 8.29 -2.46 13.76
N GLY A 104 7.60 -2.45 12.62
CA GLY A 104 8.01 -1.70 11.43
C GLY A 104 9.00 -2.45 10.53
N LEU A 105 9.18 -3.76 10.72
CA LEU A 105 9.98 -4.59 9.85
C LEU A 105 9.22 -4.87 8.55
N PHE A 106 9.87 -4.69 7.41
CA PHE A 106 9.26 -4.98 6.10
C PHE A 106 8.98 -6.48 5.95
N ILE A 107 7.80 -6.82 5.44
CA ILE A 107 7.37 -8.19 5.23
C ILE A 107 7.27 -8.49 3.73
N THR A 108 6.42 -7.76 3.02
CA THR A 108 6.14 -7.98 1.60
C THR A 108 5.55 -6.73 0.96
N GLN A 109 5.51 -6.70 -0.37
CA GLN A 109 4.81 -5.68 -1.12
C GLN A 109 4.08 -6.27 -2.33
N LYS A 110 3.12 -5.51 -2.84
CA LYS A 110 2.48 -5.71 -4.14
C LYS A 110 2.62 -4.46 -4.97
N VAL A 111 2.85 -4.64 -6.27
CA VAL A 111 2.95 -3.55 -7.24
C VAL A 111 1.70 -3.56 -8.09
N ILE A 112 1.12 -2.38 -8.31
CA ILE A 112 0.01 -2.15 -9.21
C ILE A 112 0.52 -1.13 -10.24
N PRO A 113 0.93 -1.57 -11.44
CA PRO A 113 1.40 -0.66 -12.47
C PRO A 113 0.26 0.24 -12.95
N ALA A 114 0.61 1.45 -13.40
CA ALA A 114 -0.38 2.43 -13.86
C ALA A 114 -1.25 1.91 -15.02
N SER A 115 -0.71 0.99 -15.83
CA SER A 115 -1.41 0.33 -16.93
C SER A 115 -2.60 -0.54 -16.50
N GLU A 116 -2.72 -0.90 -15.22
CA GLU A 116 -3.89 -1.64 -14.72
C GLU A 116 -5.13 -0.76 -14.54
N CYS A 117 -4.97 0.57 -14.60
CA CYS A 117 -6.10 1.49 -14.60
C CYS A 117 -6.51 1.81 -16.05
N GLY A 118 -7.74 1.44 -16.43
CA GLY A 118 -8.25 1.63 -17.80
C GLY A 118 -8.73 0.34 -18.50
N GLN A 119 -8.71 -0.80 -17.80
CA GLN A 119 -9.46 -2.00 -18.21
C GLN A 119 -10.79 -2.01 -17.46
N SER A 120 -11.76 -1.24 -17.96
CA SER A 120 -13.18 -1.32 -17.61
C SER A 120 -13.96 -1.87 -18.77
#